data_AF-A0A7K4J8I3-F1
#
_entry.id   AF-A0A7K4J8I3-F1
#
_cell.length_a   1.000
_cell.length_b   1.000
_cell.length_c   1.000
_cell.angle_alpha   90.00
_cell.angle_beta   90.00
_cell.angle_gamma   90.00
#
_symmetry.space_group_name_H-M   'P 1'
#
loop_
_entity.id
_entity.type
_entity.pdbx_description
1 polymer ?
#
loop_
_entity_poly.entity_id
_entity_poly.type
_entity_poly.pdbx_seq_one_letter_code
_entity_poly.pdbx_strand_id
1 'polypeptide(L)' 'PCVLAREGVTAGRCCWEVEVAPKGSWAVGVAKESLKRREKTAGSPEMELWSMGLCEGQFWALTSLER' A
#
# COMPACT_ATOMS: atom_id res chain seq x y z
N PRO A 1 1.19 11.99 -0.13
CA PRO A 1 2.61 11.65 -0.40
C PRO A 1 2.96 10.24 0.12
N CYS A 2 3.81 9.50 -0.60
CA CYS A 2 4.22 8.14 -0.25
C CYS A 2 5.74 7.94 -0.40
N VAL A 3 6.29 7.07 0.44
CA VAL A 3 7.69 6.64 0.46
C VAL A 3 7.74 5.12 0.44
N LEU A 4 8.77 4.56 -0.18
CA LEU A 4 9.01 3.12 -0.25
C LEU A 4 10.20 2.76 0.65
N ALA A 5 10.24 1.51 1.10
CA ALA A 5 11.42 0.94 1.71
C ALA A 5 12.59 0.96 0.71
N ARG A 6 13.82 0.98 1.23
CA ARG A 6 15.02 0.97 0.40
C ARG A 6 15.19 -0.35 -0.37
N GLU A 7 14.78 -1.46 0.25
CA GLU A 7 14.98 -2.81 -0.27
C GLU A 7 13.62 -3.47 -0.55
N GLY A 8 13.52 -4.11 -1.71
CA GLY A 8 12.36 -4.91 -2.11
C GLY A 8 12.47 -6.36 -1.65
N VAL A 9 11.35 -7.07 -1.67
CA VAL A 9 11.28 -8.50 -1.38
C VAL A 9 11.08 -9.27 -2.68
N THR A 10 12.02 -10.13 -3.04
CA THR A 10 11.98 -10.91 -4.30
C THR A 10 11.59 -12.38 -4.07
N ALA A 11 11.76 -12.90 -2.85
CA ALA A 11 11.39 -14.26 -2.48
C ALA A 11 11.25 -14.39 -0.94
N GLY A 12 10.62 -15.48 -0.49
CA GLY A 12 10.51 -15.81 0.93
C GLY A 12 9.37 -15.09 1.65
N ARG A 13 9.47 -14.98 2.99
CA ARG A 13 8.53 -14.28 3.86
C ARG A 13 9.23 -13.10 4.51
N CYS A 14 8.59 -11.93 4.47
CA CYS A 14 9.05 -10.72 5.12
C CYS A 14 7.94 -10.21 6.05
N CYS A 15 8.31 -9.79 7.25
CA CYS A 15 7.42 -9.18 8.22
C CYS A 15 8.05 -7.87 8.68
N TRP A 16 7.22 -6.85 8.89
CA TRP A 16 7.63 -5.56 9.43
C TRP A 16 6.57 -5.03 10.38
N GLU A 17 6.98 -4.17 11.30
CA GLU A 17 6.12 -3.49 12.25
C GLU A 17 6.21 -1.98 12.03
N VAL A 18 5.09 -1.28 12.18
CA VAL A 18 5.01 0.17 12.04
C VAL A 18 4.24 0.72 13.22
N GLU A 19 4.87 1.62 13.98
CA GLU A 19 4.17 2.42 14.97
C GLU A 19 3.42 3.55 14.26
N VAL A 20 2.11 3.60 14.46
CA VAL A 20 1.22 4.60 13.84
C VAL A 20 0.62 5.51 14.90
N ALA A 21 0.38 6.76 14.52
CA ALA A 21 -0.30 7.68 15.41
C ALA A 21 -1.75 7.22 15.66
N PRO A 22 -2.29 7.42 16.88
CA PRO A 22 -3.67 7.06 17.21
C PRO A 22 -4.71 7.98 16.54
N LYS A 23 -4.28 9.10 15.94
CA LYS A 23 -5.11 10.08 15.25
C LYS A 23 -4.45 10.51 13.93
N GLY A 24 -5.28 10.96 13.00
CA GLY A 24 -4.86 11.37 11.66
C GLY A 24 -4.99 10.26 10.63
N SER A 25 -4.50 10.53 9.42
CA SER A 25 -4.59 9.60 8.30
C SER A 25 -3.24 8.98 7.99
N TRP A 26 -3.22 7.67 7.80
CA TRP A 26 -2.02 6.91 7.46
C TRP A 26 -2.38 5.71 6.58
N ALA A 27 -1.38 5.23 5.83
CA ALA A 27 -1.48 4.05 4.99
C ALA A 27 -0.17 3.28 5.04
N VAL A 28 -0.26 1.95 5.11
CA VAL A 28 0.87 1.02 5.03
C VAL A 28 0.54 -0.10 4.05
N GLY A 29 1.54 -0.67 3.41
CA GLY A 29 1.31 -1.69 2.40
C GLY A 29 2.56 -2.11 1.65
N VAL A 30 2.33 -2.91 0.61
CA VAL A 30 3.34 -3.38 -0.32
C VAL A 30 2.94 -3.01 -1.74
N ALA A 31 3.91 -2.53 -2.50
CA ALA A 31 3.76 -2.20 -3.90
C ALA A 31 4.74 -3.04 -4.71
N LYS A 32 4.34 -3.45 -5.90
CA LYS A 32 5.26 -3.99 -6.89
C LYS A 32 6.23 -2.90 -7.32
N GLU A 33 7.52 -3.21 -7.47
CA GLU A 33 8.54 -2.23 -7.83
C GLU A 33 8.24 -1.52 -9.17
N SER A 34 7.59 -2.23 -10.11
CA SER A 34 7.20 -1.69 -11.42
C SER A 34 6.07 -0.67 -11.40
N LEU A 35 5.42 -0.44 -10.25
CA LEU A 35 4.37 0.57 -10.13
C LEU A 35 4.97 1.93 -10.48
N LYS A 36 4.56 2.48 -11.63
CA LYS A 36 4.96 3.82 -12.00
C LYS A 36 4.45 4.79 -10.95
N ARG A 37 5.35 5.62 -10.41
CA ARG A 37 5.04 6.77 -9.54
C ARG A 37 4.35 7.90 -10.33
N ARG A 38 3.37 7.57 -11.17
CA ARG A 38 2.55 8.51 -11.93
C ARG A 38 1.08 8.24 -11.68
N GLU A 39 0.32 9.32 -11.70
CA GLU A 39 -1.10 9.44 -11.36
C GLU A 39 -1.95 8.24 -11.79
N LYS A 40 -2.94 7.92 -10.92
CA LYS A 40 -4.06 7.00 -11.15
C LYS A 40 -4.42 6.92 -12.63
N THR A 41 -3.80 5.99 -13.36
CA THR A 41 -4.21 5.69 -14.71
C THR A 41 -5.22 4.56 -14.54
N ALA A 42 -6.49 4.85 -14.84
CA ALA A 42 -7.66 4.01 -14.60
C ALA A 42 -7.70 2.74 -15.49
N GLY A 43 -6.60 1.98 -15.52
CA GLY A 43 -6.45 0.83 -16.39
C GLY A 43 -5.25 -0.06 -16.09
N SER A 44 -4.62 0.03 -14.92
CA SER A 44 -3.61 -0.97 -14.52
C SER A 44 -4.34 -2.29 -14.18
N PRO A 45 -4.08 -3.38 -14.92
CA PRO A 45 -4.68 -4.67 -14.64
C PRO A 45 -4.01 -5.26 -13.41
N GLU A 46 -4.84 -5.76 -12.48
CA GLU A 46 -4.44 -6.32 -11.18
C GLU A 46 -3.83 -5.32 -10.20
N MET A 47 -4.24 -5.44 -8.95
CA MET A 47 -3.86 -4.52 -7.88
C MET A 47 -2.35 -4.67 -7.60
N GLU A 48 -1.53 -3.81 -8.22
CA GLU A 48 -0.07 -3.80 -8.00
C GLU A 48 0.31 -3.24 -6.60
N LEU A 49 -0.69 -2.77 -5.84
CA LEU A 49 -0.58 -2.22 -4.49
C LEU A 49 -1.55 -2.95 -3.57
N TRP A 50 -1.04 -3.51 -2.48
CA TRP A 50 -1.82 -3.99 -1.34
C TRP A 50 -1.58 -3.05 -0.20
N SER A 51 -2.63 -2.45 0.37
CA SER A 51 -2.46 -1.49 1.45
C SER A 51 -3.66 -1.46 2.37
N MET A 52 -3.46 -0.94 3.57
CA MET A 52 -4.50 -0.66 4.54
C MET A 52 -4.16 0.61 5.29
N GLY A 53 -5.14 1.19 5.97
CA GLY A 53 -4.93 2.44 6.66
C GLY A 53 -6.08 2.89 7.53
N LEU A 54 -5.88 4.07 8.10
CA LEU A 54 -6.89 4.88 8.79
C LEU A 54 -7.06 6.18 8.01
N CYS A 55 -8.29 6.56 7.74
CA CYS A 55 -8.61 7.86 7.16
C CYS A 55 -9.95 8.33 7.73
N GLU A 56 -10.03 9.58 8.18
CA GLU A 56 -11.26 10.15 8.77
C GLU A 56 -11.85 9.27 9.90
N GLY A 57 -10.98 8.63 10.69
CA GLY A 57 -11.40 7.73 11.78
C GLY A 57 -11.92 6.37 11.34
N GLN A 58 -11.88 6.04 10.04
CA GLN A 58 -12.30 4.75 9.51
C GLN A 58 -11.13 3.95 8.96
N PHE A 59 -11.09 2.67 9.34
CA PHE A 59 -10.15 1.71 8.77
C PHE A 59 -10.60 1.28 7.38
N TRP A 60 -9.62 1.09 6.50
CA TRP A 60 -9.85 0.58 5.15
C TRP A 60 -8.76 -0.41 4.77
N ALA A 61 -9.10 -1.31 3.85
CA ALA A 61 -8.16 -2.20 3.20
C ALA A 61 -8.39 -2.10 1.69
N LEU A 62 -7.30 -1.88 0.95
CA LEU A 62 -7.26 -1.98 -0.49
C LEU A 62 -7.00 -3.45 -0.83
N THR A 63 -8.08 -4.21 -0.81
CA THR A 63 -8.13 -5.58 -1.34
C THR A 63 -8.57 -5.51 -2.79
N SER A 64 -8.09 -6.44 -3.63
CA SER A 64 -8.50 -6.54 -5.03
C SER A 64 -9.99 -6.25 -5.19
N LEU A 65 -10.35 -5.35 -6.09
CA LEU A 65 -11.74 -5.20 -6.51
C LEU A 65 -12.08 -6.50 -7.26
N GLU A 66 -12.64 -7.47 -6.54
CA GLU A 66 -13.15 -8.69 -7.16
C GLU A 66 -14.18 -8.28 -8.22
N ARG A 67 -14.03 -8.84 -9.42
CA ARG A 67 -14.98 -8.70 -10.51
C ARG A 67 -15.97 -9.85 -10.44
#